data_AF-A0A0P0UQQ3-F1
#
_entry.id   AF-A0A0P0UQQ3-F1
#
_cell.length_a   1.000
_cell.length_b   1.000
_cell.length_c   1.000
_cell.angle_alpha   90.00
_cell.angle_beta   90.00
_cell.angle_gamma   90.00
#
_symmetry.space_group_name_H-M   'P 1'
#
loop_
_entity.id
_entity.type
_entity.pdbx_description
1 polymer ?
#
loop_
_entity_poly.entity_id
_entity_poly.type
_entity_poly.pdbx_seq_one_letter_code
_entity_poly.pdbx_strand_id
1 'polypeptide(L)'
;MFDIGFWEFALIGVITLIVVGPERMPGIARTVGRYVGKGKRFVAKIQADIGEELEADKLKEHLNLEDKDSSILEIIDETKDALNDIKNDANTKL
;
A
#
# COMPACT_ATOMS: atom_id res chain seq x y z
N MET A 1 4.45 0.05 -9.86
CA MET A 1 4.15 1.36 -10.50
C MET A 1 3.62 2.39 -9.50
N PHE A 2 4.21 2.44 -8.31
CA PHE A 2 4.05 3.53 -7.34
C PHE A 2 5.44 4.12 -7.08
N ASP A 3 6.05 4.72 -8.09
CA ASP A 3 7.28 5.51 -7.92
C ASP A 3 6.92 6.88 -7.31
N ILE A 4 6.22 6.88 -6.18
CA ILE A 4 5.95 8.10 -5.41
C ILE A 4 7.22 8.38 -4.61
N GLY A 5 8.10 9.16 -5.21
CA GLY A 5 9.28 9.67 -4.57
C GLY A 5 8.97 10.81 -3.60
N PHE A 6 10.04 11.30 -2.97
CA PHE A 6 9.95 12.46 -2.08
C PHE A 6 9.37 13.69 -2.81
N TRP A 7 9.63 13.82 -4.11
CA TRP A 7 9.18 14.95 -4.91
C TRP A 7 7.67 14.97 -5.11
N GLU A 8 7.07 13.82 -5.37
CA GLU A 8 5.63 13.65 -5.52
C GLU A 8 4.90 14.00 -4.21
N PHE A 9 5.41 13.54 -3.06
CA PHE A 9 4.87 13.92 -1.75
C PHE A 9 4.98 15.43 -1.49
N ALA A 10 6.11 16.05 -1.84
CA ALA A 10 6.30 17.49 -1.71
C ALA A 10 5.29 18.27 -2.57
N LEU A 11 5.09 17.86 -3.83
CA LEU A 11 4.13 18.47 -4.74
C LEU A 11 2.69 18.36 -4.23
N ILE A 12 2.28 17.17 -3.78
CA ILE A 12 0.97 16.95 -3.16
C ILE A 12 0.82 17.80 -1.90
N GLY A 13 1.87 17.91 -1.09
CA GLY A 13 1.90 18.78 0.09
C GLY A 13 1.66 20.25 -0.26
N VAL A 14 2.35 20.77 -1.27
CA VAL A 14 2.17 22.15 -1.75
C VAL A 14 0.74 22.38 -2.25
N ILE A 15 0.20 21.49 -3.10
CA ILE A 15 -1.17 21.59 -3.62
C ILE A 15 -2.18 21.56 -2.46
N THR A 16 -1.99 20.66 -1.50
CA THR A 16 -2.86 20.53 -0.32
C THR A 16 -2.83 21.80 0.52
N LEU A 17 -1.66 22.40 0.73
CA LEU A 17 -1.54 23.67 1.46
C LEU A 17 -2.25 24.83 0.75
N ILE A 18 -2.26 24.86 -0.58
CA ILE A 18 -2.98 25.89 -1.36
C ILE A 18 -4.50 25.70 -1.23
N VAL A 19 -4.99 24.47 -1.39
CA VAL A 19 -6.43 24.17 -1.40
C VAL A 19 -7.05 24.25 -0.01
N VAL A 20 -6.39 23.65 0.98
CA VAL A 20 -6.91 23.53 2.36
C VAL A 20 -6.45 24.70 3.22
N GLY A 21 -5.31 25.31 2.91
CA GLY A 21 -4.68 26.36 3.69
C GLY A 21 -3.68 25.82 4.72
N PRO A 22 -2.54 26.52 4.93
CA PRO A 22 -1.50 26.09 5.85
C PRO A 22 -1.93 26.13 7.32
N GLU A 23 -2.91 26.95 7.72
CA GLU A 23 -3.38 26.95 9.11
C GLU A 23 -4.23 25.72 9.45
N ARG A 24 -4.89 25.10 8.46
CA ARG A 24 -5.89 24.04 8.69
C ARG A 24 -5.29 22.64 8.56
N MET A 25 -4.30 22.48 7.70
CA MET A 25 -3.59 21.21 7.43
C MET A 25 -2.97 20.58 8.70
N PRO A 26 -2.31 21.35 9.61
CA PRO A 26 -1.80 20.83 10.88
C PRO A 26 -2.89 20.31 11.82
N GLY A 27 -4.10 20.88 11.76
CA GLY A 27 -5.25 20.43 12.55
C GLY A 27 -5.75 19.05 12.10
N ILE A 28 -5.82 18.84 10.79
CA ILE A 28 -6.23 17.55 10.18
C ILE A 28 -5.18 16.47 10.48
N ALA A 29 -3.90 16.78 10.26
CA ALA A 29 -2.80 15.85 10.54
C ALA A 29 -2.77 15.42 12.01
N ARG A 30 -2.99 16.34 12.96
CA ARG A 30 -3.08 16.01 14.39
C ARG A 30 -4.26 15.11 14.73
N THR A 31 -5.41 15.36 14.11
CA THR A 31 -6.62 14.58 14.31
C THR A 31 -6.40 13.16 13.80
N VAL A 32 -6.00 13.01 12.54
CA VAL A 32 -5.68 11.71 11.91
C VAL A 32 -4.59 10.99 12.69
N GLY A 33 -3.50 11.67 13.04
CA GLY A 33 -2.40 11.12 13.82
C GLY A 33 -2.84 10.61 15.20
N ARG A 34 -3.82 11.25 15.84
CA ARG A 34 -4.40 10.76 17.11
C ARG A 34 -5.17 9.46 16.91
N TYR A 35 -5.95 9.31 15.84
CA TYR A 35 -6.67 8.08 15.55
C TYR A 35 -5.74 6.93 15.16
N VAL A 36 -4.77 7.20 14.28
CA VAL A 36 -3.72 6.24 13.90
C VAL A 36 -2.92 5.81 15.14
N GLY A 37 -2.53 6.77 16.00
CA GLY A 37 -1.80 6.48 17.23
C GLY A 37 -2.60 5.63 18.22
N LYS A 38 -3.91 5.86 18.34
CA LYS A 38 -4.81 5.02 19.14
C LYS A 38 -4.90 3.59 18.58
N GLY A 39 -5.07 3.44 17.27
CA GLY A 39 -5.08 2.14 16.60
C GLY A 39 -3.77 1.38 16.81
N LYS A 40 -2.63 2.04 16.59
CA LYS A 40 -1.29 1.45 16.83
C LYS A 40 -1.12 0.98 18.28
N ARG A 41 -1.55 1.77 19.26
CA ARG A 41 -1.49 1.41 20.69
C ARG A 41 -2.42 0.24 21.02
N PHE A 42 -3.58 0.17 20.39
CA PHE A 42 -4.52 -0.93 20.58
C PHE A 42 -3.96 -2.25 20.04
N VAL A 43 -3.38 -2.23 18.84
CA VAL A 43 -2.69 -3.40 18.27
C VAL A 43 -1.51 -3.82 19.15
N ALA A 44 -0.71 -2.87 19.64
CA ALA A 44 0.41 -3.16 20.54
C ALA A 44 -0.04 -3.77 21.88
N LYS A 45 -1.18 -3.32 22.42
CA LYS A 45 -1.79 -3.89 23.63
C LYS A 45 -2.28 -5.32 23.40
N ILE A 46 -2.95 -5.57 22.28
CA ILE A 46 -3.41 -6.92 21.90
C ILE A 46 -2.22 -7.87 21.76
N GLN A 47 -1.15 -7.44 21.08
CA GLN A 47 0.07 -8.26 20.96
C GLN A 47 0.72 -8.55 22.32
N ALA A 48 0.68 -7.60 23.26
CA ALA A 48 1.22 -7.78 24.61
C ALA A 48 0.34 -8.68 25.49
N ASP A 49 -0.99 -8.56 25.39
CA ASP A 49 -1.95 -9.31 26.21
C ASP A 49 -2.17 -10.75 25.69
N ILE A 50 -1.95 -11.01 24.39
CA ILE A 50 -2.09 -12.34 23.75
C ILE A 50 -0.74 -13.11 23.70
N GLY A 51 0.36 -12.46 24.08
CA GLY A 51 1.75 -12.89 23.91
C GLY A 51 2.22 -14.13 24.68
N GLU A 52 1.32 -14.99 25.15
CA GLU A 52 1.67 -16.29 25.75
C GLU A 52 0.88 -17.48 25.18
N GLU A 53 -0.24 -17.28 24.45
CA GLU A 53 -1.10 -18.40 24.03
C GLU A 53 -1.49 -18.43 22.54
N LEU A 54 -1.32 -17.34 21.76
CA LEU A 54 -1.56 -17.34 20.31
C LEU A 54 -0.48 -16.54 19.58
N GLU A 55 0.14 -17.17 18.58
CA GLU A 55 1.12 -16.57 17.66
C GLU A 55 0.65 -15.21 17.13
N ALA A 56 1.19 -14.12 17.69
CA ALA A 56 1.14 -12.81 17.06
C ALA A 56 1.69 -12.84 15.61
N ASP A 57 2.53 -13.84 15.28
CA ASP A 57 3.03 -14.10 13.94
C ASP A 57 1.93 -14.53 12.95
N LYS A 58 0.90 -15.29 13.36
CA LYS A 58 -0.18 -15.71 12.44
C LYS A 58 -1.09 -14.56 12.02
N LEU A 59 -1.33 -13.60 12.91
CA LEU A 59 -2.11 -12.40 12.58
C LEU A 59 -1.30 -11.43 11.71
N LYS A 60 0.02 -11.39 11.91
CA LYS A 60 0.97 -10.63 11.09
C LYS A 60 1.11 -11.23 9.69
N GLU A 61 1.07 -12.56 9.56
CA GLU A 61 1.03 -13.31 8.30
C GLU A 61 -0.23 -12.99 7.48
N HIS A 62 -1.42 -12.92 8.11
CA HIS A 62 -2.67 -12.58 7.41
C HIS A 62 -2.84 -11.07 7.09
N LEU A 63 -2.10 -10.19 7.78
CA LEU A 63 -2.11 -8.74 7.56
C LEU A 63 -0.97 -8.26 6.65
N ASN A 64 0.05 -9.08 6.44
CA ASN A 64 1.03 -8.88 5.39
C ASN A 64 0.34 -9.12 4.05
N LEU A 65 -0.05 -8.03 3.42
CA LEU A 65 -0.60 -7.95 2.06
C LEU A 65 0.39 -8.45 0.97
N GLU A 66 1.49 -9.11 1.34
CA GLU A 66 2.50 -9.68 0.43
C GLU A 66 1.96 -10.87 -0.39
N ASP A 67 0.93 -11.58 0.08
CA ASP A 67 0.33 -12.68 -0.69
C ASP A 67 -0.44 -12.23 -1.94
N LYS A 68 -0.79 -10.94 -2.02
CA LYS A 68 -1.57 -10.41 -3.14
C LYS A 68 -0.71 -9.99 -4.33
N ASP A 69 0.59 -9.77 -4.10
CA ASP A 69 1.52 -9.44 -5.17
C ASP A 69 1.92 -10.69 -5.98
N SER A 70 2.03 -11.88 -5.35
CA SER A 70 2.37 -13.13 -6.06
C SER A 70 1.29 -13.54 -7.06
N SER A 71 0.01 -13.50 -6.68
CA SER A 71 -1.11 -13.86 -7.56
C SER A 71 -1.30 -12.86 -8.71
N ILE A 72 -0.97 -11.58 -8.49
CA ILE A 72 -1.06 -10.57 -9.55
C ILE A 72 0.14 -10.66 -10.51
N LEU A 73 1.33 -10.96 -10.02
CA LEU A 73 2.52 -11.18 -10.86
C LEU A 73 2.35 -12.39 -11.78
N GLU A 74 1.77 -13.49 -11.28
CA GLU A 74 1.51 -14.71 -12.07
C GLU A 74 0.53 -14.44 -13.23
N ILE A 75 -0.55 -13.71 -12.96
CA ILE A 75 -1.54 -13.32 -13.99
C ILE A 75 -0.91 -12.39 -15.03
N ILE A 76 -0.01 -11.48 -14.63
CA ILE A 76 0.65 -10.53 -15.54
C ILE A 76 1.65 -11.25 -16.45
N ASP A 77 2.39 -12.23 -15.95
CA ASP A 77 3.35 -13.01 -16.76
C ASP A 77 2.63 -13.93 -17.74
N GLU A 78 1.57 -14.62 -17.33
CA GLU A 78 0.74 -15.43 -18.23
C GLU A 78 0.08 -14.57 -19.33
N THR A 79 -0.34 -13.35 -18.97
CA THR A 79 -0.86 -12.37 -19.94
C THR A 79 0.24 -11.86 -20.88
N LYS A 80 1.47 -11.65 -20.40
CA LYS A 80 2.60 -11.22 -21.24
C LYS A 80 2.99 -12.27 -22.28
N ASP A 81 2.97 -13.54 -21.92
CA ASP A 81 3.29 -14.63 -22.84
C ASP A 81 2.20 -14.78 -23.90
N ALA A 82 0.92 -14.75 -23.49
CA ALA A 82 -0.20 -14.76 -24.43
C ALA A 82 -0.17 -13.55 -25.39
N LEU A 83 0.21 -12.36 -24.89
CA LEU A 83 0.33 -11.16 -25.72
C LEU A 83 1.55 -11.20 -26.66
N ASN A 84 2.66 -11.81 -26.25
CA ASN A 84 3.84 -12.01 -27.11
C ASN A 84 3.54 -12.99 -28.24
N ASP A 85 2.80 -14.07 -27.96
CA ASP A 85 2.38 -15.02 -28.99
C ASP A 85 1.43 -14.37 -30.01
N ILE A 86 0.47 -13.57 -29.55
CA ILE A 86 -0.42 -12.80 -30.44
C ILE A 86 0.37 -11.77 -31.27
N LYS A 87 1.36 -11.10 -30.66
CA LYS A 87 2.19 -10.10 -31.34
C LYS A 87 3.12 -10.73 -32.38
N ASN A 88 3.60 -11.95 -32.13
CA ASN A 88 4.43 -12.70 -33.06
C ASN A 88 3.56 -13.26 -34.20
N ASP A 89 2.39 -13.83 -33.93
CA ASP A 89 1.46 -14.30 -34.96
C ASP A 89 0.96 -13.18 -35.87
N ALA A 90 0.72 -11.98 -35.31
CA ALA A 90 0.34 -10.80 -36.09
C ALA A 90 1.50 -10.25 -36.95
N ASN A 91 2.75 -10.41 -36.53
CA ASN A 91 3.93 -10.03 -37.33
C ASN A 91 4.38 -11.10 -38.33
N THR A 92 3.97 -12.36 -38.16
CA THR A 92 4.37 -13.46 -39.06
C THR A 92 3.38 -13.68 -40.21
N LYS A 93 2.27 -12.93 -40.25
CA LYS A 93 1.23 -12.97 -41.31
C LYS A 93 1.17 -11.71 -42.20
N LEU A 94 2.17 -10.84 -42.15
CA LEU A 94 2.44 -9.78 -43.13
C LEU A 94 3.71 -10.15 -43.91
#